data_AF-A0A814W1S0-F1
#
_entry.id   AF-A0A814W1S0-F1
#
_cell.length_a   1.000
_cell.length_b   1.000
_cell.length_c   1.000
_cell.angle_alpha   90.00
_cell.angle_beta   90.00
_cell.angle_gamma   90.00
#
_symmetry.space_group_name_H-M   'P 1'
#
loop_
_entity.id
_entity.type
_entity.pdbx_description
1 polymer ?
#
loop_
_entity_poly.entity_id
_entity_poly.type
_entity_poly.pdbx_seq_one_letter_code
_entity_poly.pdbx_strand_id
1 'polypeptide(L)'
;MAEKTFDDIRTQFEQFLSLVSKVLVHEKEINLLQNKLRRHFNSTLSSYLCSADFQVTLNDLYDKFNRNDNSTKYFKLLSSFDEQLKKHSIKLIRSSQQVPPSSSLRTTNSRKTITSACEKTVIISSNTIALSLSSSTTNEYSIITSKQTTEQTFDSCNNIFTVLDESQLPNKNTESKITTNTVNSNNEYEIKQEKKIRKLERRLNSLSKMIRQLEEKDMSLDEMENCDLYKVESSLKKRACDMYMRLAQLKKQSTSTERILDQPVTLTETDIDYPLINKALEDMINRTKYLPSFQDVLDIVKKTNNQYKLNFSIDAEKDLATKSFKLIGKKVKDRRMADFNDIMYSRLPENFEYIFANKDLFLFLTNYFSF
;
A
#
# COMPACT_ATOMS: atom_id res chain seq x y z
N MET A 1 -41.14 -26.04 12.87
CA MET A 1 -40.81 -25.05 11.83
C MET A 1 -39.50 -25.50 11.21
N ALA A 2 -39.46 -25.74 9.90
CA ALA A 2 -38.24 -26.20 9.24
C ALA A 2 -37.15 -25.13 9.36
N GLU A 3 -35.95 -25.51 9.81
CA GLU A 3 -34.77 -24.63 9.75
C GLU A 3 -34.51 -24.31 8.28
N LYS A 4 -34.77 -23.06 7.88
CA LYS A 4 -34.37 -22.58 6.55
C LYS A 4 -32.86 -22.68 6.44
N THR A 5 -32.37 -23.27 5.36
CA THR A 5 -30.93 -23.35 5.13
C THR A 5 -30.40 -21.94 4.82
N PHE A 6 -29.11 -21.70 5.10
CA PHE A 6 -28.49 -20.41 4.80
C PHE A 6 -28.64 -20.00 3.32
N ASP A 7 -28.67 -20.98 2.42
CA ASP A 7 -28.86 -20.77 0.98
C ASP A 7 -30.28 -20.30 0.63
N ASP A 8 -31.30 -20.72 1.39
CA ASP A 8 -32.68 -20.21 1.24
C ASP A 8 -32.76 -18.73 1.63
N ILE A 9 -32.03 -18.34 2.68
CA ILE A 9 -31.98 -16.97 3.20
C ILE A 9 -31.23 -16.06 2.24
N ARG A 10 -30.14 -16.56 1.66
CA ARG A 10 -29.40 -15.86 0.61
C ARG A 10 -30.28 -15.62 -0.61
N THR A 11 -31.02 -16.64 -1.06
CA THR A 11 -31.94 -16.52 -2.18
C THR A 11 -33.04 -15.49 -1.92
N GLN A 12 -33.63 -15.47 -0.71
CA GLN A 12 -34.63 -14.46 -0.30
C GLN A 12 -34.04 -13.05 -0.28
N PHE A 13 -32.80 -12.90 0.18
CA PHE A 13 -32.10 -11.62 0.18
C PHE A 13 -31.81 -11.11 -1.23
N GLU A 14 -31.42 -11.99 -2.16
CA GLU A 14 -31.23 -11.63 -3.58
C GLU A 14 -32.54 -11.20 -4.25
N GLN A 15 -33.64 -11.89 -3.95
CA GLN A 15 -34.98 -11.50 -4.41
C GLN A 15 -35.38 -10.12 -3.89
N PHE A 16 -35.07 -9.81 -2.63
CA PHE A 16 -35.25 -8.48 -2.07
C PHE A 16 -34.41 -7.42 -2.79
N LEU A 17 -33.13 -7.68 -3.05
CA LEU A 17 -32.27 -6.73 -3.78
C LEU A 17 -32.78 -6.47 -5.21
N SER A 18 -33.28 -7.51 -5.90
CA SER A 18 -33.92 -7.37 -7.21
C SER A 18 -35.17 -6.49 -7.17
N LEU A 19 -35.95 -6.60 -6.10
CA LEU A 19 -37.12 -5.75 -5.88
C LEU A 19 -36.73 -4.30 -5.63
N VAL A 20 -35.68 -4.05 -4.83
CA VAL A 20 -35.13 -2.70 -4.59
C VAL A 20 -34.68 -2.03 -5.89
N SER A 21 -34.09 -2.78 -6.84
CA SER A 21 -33.74 -2.23 -8.16
C SER A 21 -34.94 -1.87 -9.03
N LYS A 22 -36.11 -2.49 -8.83
CA LYS A 22 -37.33 -2.19 -9.59
C LYS A 22 -38.05 -0.95 -9.07
N VAL A 23 -37.90 -0.64 -7.78
CA VAL A 23 -38.63 0.46 -7.11
C VAL A 23 -37.86 1.78 -7.14
N LEU A 24 -36.53 1.75 -7.19
CA LEU A 24 -35.69 2.95 -7.20
C LEU A 24 -35.38 3.40 -8.65
N VAL A 25 -35.36 4.72 -8.88
CA VAL A 25 -35.31 5.32 -10.23
C VAL A 25 -33.88 5.64 -10.70
N HIS A 26 -32.91 5.77 -9.77
CA HIS A 26 -31.52 6.16 -10.11
C HIS A 26 -30.56 4.97 -10.16
N GLU A 27 -30.29 4.47 -11.37
CA GLU A 27 -29.49 3.26 -11.64
C GLU A 27 -28.09 3.27 -10.99
N LYS A 28 -27.39 4.41 -10.97
CA LYS A 28 -26.04 4.52 -10.36
C LYS A 28 -26.04 4.39 -8.83
N GLU A 29 -27.05 4.97 -8.16
CA GLU A 29 -27.14 4.93 -6.69
C GLU A 29 -27.62 3.56 -6.20
N ILE A 30 -28.44 2.87 -7.00
CA ILE A 30 -28.92 1.52 -6.73
C ILE A 30 -27.76 0.53 -6.70
N ASN A 31 -26.88 0.57 -7.71
CA ASN A 31 -25.73 -0.33 -7.79
C ASN A 31 -24.79 -0.14 -6.58
N LEU A 32 -24.54 1.11 -6.19
CA LEU A 32 -23.72 1.41 -5.02
C LEU A 32 -24.36 0.88 -3.72
N LEU A 33 -25.68 1.06 -3.58
CA LEU A 33 -26.42 0.63 -2.40
C LEU A 33 -26.53 -0.90 -2.30
N GLN A 34 -26.82 -1.58 -3.41
CA GLN A 34 -26.85 -3.04 -3.47
C GLN A 34 -25.48 -3.64 -3.14
N ASN A 35 -24.41 -3.08 -3.70
CA ASN A 35 -23.05 -3.53 -3.39
C ASN A 35 -22.69 -3.33 -1.91
N LYS A 36 -23.15 -2.23 -1.32
CA LYS A 36 -22.97 -1.95 0.12
C LYS A 36 -23.73 -2.97 0.98
N LEU A 37 -24.99 -3.25 0.67
CA LEU A 37 -25.81 -4.22 1.41
C LEU A 37 -25.28 -5.65 1.26
N ARG A 38 -24.87 -6.06 0.06
CA ARG A 38 -24.22 -7.37 -0.18
C ARG A 38 -22.96 -7.55 0.67
N ARG A 39 -22.12 -6.51 0.74
CA ARG A 39 -20.91 -6.54 1.59
C ARG A 39 -21.25 -6.70 3.07
N HIS A 40 -22.26 -5.99 3.57
CA HIS A 40 -22.63 -6.11 4.98
C HIS A 40 -23.30 -7.45 5.29
N PHE A 41 -24.18 -7.94 4.41
CA PHE A 41 -24.78 -9.28 4.53
C PHE A 41 -23.70 -10.36 4.63
N ASN A 42 -22.72 -10.36 3.72
CA ASN A 42 -21.61 -11.33 3.73
C ASN A 42 -20.68 -11.19 4.95
N SER A 43 -20.70 -10.05 5.63
CA SER A 43 -19.92 -9.81 6.86
C SER A 43 -20.70 -10.09 8.15
N THR A 44 -21.99 -10.37 8.04
CA THR A 44 -22.91 -10.62 9.18
C THR A 44 -22.80 -12.05 9.65
N LEU A 45 -22.97 -12.27 10.96
CA LEU A 45 -22.87 -13.59 11.57
C LEU A 45 -23.96 -14.53 11.02
N SER A 46 -23.57 -15.74 10.59
CA SER A 46 -24.52 -16.74 10.05
C SER A 46 -25.61 -17.11 11.06
N SER A 47 -25.30 -17.12 12.36
CA SER A 47 -26.27 -17.36 13.43
C SER A 47 -27.35 -16.27 13.54
N TYR A 48 -27.03 -15.02 13.21
CA TYR A 48 -28.02 -13.94 13.16
C TYR A 48 -28.83 -14.00 11.87
N LEU A 49 -28.19 -14.34 10.73
CA LEU A 49 -28.91 -14.48 9.46
C LEU A 49 -29.93 -15.61 9.49
N CYS A 50 -29.66 -16.69 10.23
CA CYS A 50 -30.60 -17.78 10.48
C CYS A 50 -31.60 -17.49 11.62
N SER A 51 -31.56 -16.32 12.26
CA SER A 51 -32.48 -15.97 13.35
C SER A 51 -33.88 -15.64 12.84
N ALA A 52 -34.89 -15.91 13.69
CA ALA A 52 -36.27 -15.51 13.42
C ALA A 52 -36.42 -13.99 13.29
N ASP A 53 -35.66 -13.22 14.07
CA ASP A 53 -35.70 -11.75 14.08
C ASP A 53 -35.27 -11.16 12.73
N PHE A 54 -34.23 -11.73 12.12
CA PHE A 54 -33.78 -11.32 10.78
C PHE A 54 -34.84 -11.63 9.72
N GLN A 55 -35.45 -12.81 9.78
CA GLN A 55 -36.51 -13.23 8.86
C GLN A 55 -37.75 -12.34 8.96
N VAL A 56 -38.18 -11.99 10.18
CA VAL A 56 -39.30 -11.06 10.41
C VAL A 56 -38.97 -9.69 9.83
N THR A 57 -37.77 -9.18 10.05
CA THR A 57 -37.34 -7.87 9.55
C THR A 57 -37.26 -7.84 8.03
N LEU A 58 -36.72 -8.90 7.41
CA LEU A 58 -36.61 -9.01 5.96
C LEU A 58 -37.98 -9.08 5.28
N ASN A 59 -38.92 -9.85 5.85
CA ASN A 59 -40.27 -9.96 5.33
C ASN A 59 -41.07 -8.66 5.49
N ASP A 60 -40.94 -7.98 6.64
CA ASP A 60 -41.57 -6.67 6.87
C ASP A 60 -41.05 -5.61 5.88
N LEU A 61 -39.75 -5.64 5.55
CA LEU A 61 -39.19 -4.81 4.48
C LEU A 61 -39.74 -5.20 3.12
N TYR A 62 -39.78 -6.49 2.79
CA TYR A 62 -40.33 -6.98 1.53
C TYR A 62 -41.78 -6.51 1.32
N ASP A 63 -42.62 -6.60 2.36
CA ASP A 63 -44.01 -6.14 2.32
C ASP A 63 -44.12 -4.62 2.19
N LYS A 64 -43.25 -3.85 2.87
CA LYS A 64 -43.22 -2.38 2.77
C LYS A 64 -42.78 -1.88 1.39
N PHE A 65 -41.86 -2.60 0.75
CA PHE A 65 -41.44 -2.28 -0.62
C PHE A 65 -42.49 -2.68 -1.66
N ASN A 66 -43.23 -3.77 -1.45
CA ASN A 66 -44.34 -4.15 -2.32
C ASN A 66 -45.55 -3.21 -2.26
N ARG A 67 -45.76 -2.52 -1.14
CA ARG A 67 -46.90 -1.59 -0.95
C ARG A 67 -46.72 -0.21 -1.64
N ASN A 68 -45.60 0.05 -2.32
CA ASN A 68 -45.35 1.27 -3.11
C ASN A 68 -45.61 2.61 -2.38
N ASP A 69 -45.25 2.69 -1.10
CA ASP A 69 -45.37 3.92 -0.30
C ASP A 69 -44.09 4.78 -0.38
N ASN A 70 -44.21 5.93 -1.04
CA ASN A 70 -43.31 7.10 -1.00
C ASN A 70 -41.79 6.82 -0.99
N SER A 71 -41.17 7.01 -2.16
CA SER A 71 -39.73 6.90 -2.46
C SER A 71 -38.77 7.43 -1.37
N THR A 72 -39.11 8.55 -0.73
CA THR A 72 -38.29 9.21 0.30
C THR A 72 -38.21 8.45 1.63
N LYS A 73 -39.10 7.50 1.92
CA LYS A 73 -39.05 6.66 3.13
C LYS A 73 -38.15 5.43 2.95
N TYR A 74 -37.93 4.97 1.72
CA TYR A 74 -37.15 3.75 1.43
C TYR A 74 -35.67 3.88 1.79
N PHE A 75 -35.06 5.04 1.54
CA PHE A 75 -33.66 5.26 1.91
C PHE A 75 -33.43 5.21 3.42
N LYS A 76 -34.39 5.70 4.22
CA LYS A 76 -34.34 5.61 5.70
C LYS A 76 -34.50 4.17 6.17
N LEU A 77 -35.43 3.42 5.58
CA LEU A 77 -35.64 1.99 5.86
C LEU A 77 -34.41 1.16 5.50
N LEU A 78 -33.83 1.37 4.31
CA LEU A 78 -32.62 0.69 3.85
C LEU A 78 -31.41 1.05 4.72
N SER A 79 -31.32 2.30 5.19
CA SER A 79 -30.24 2.74 6.10
C SER A 79 -30.37 2.08 7.48
N SER A 80 -31.59 1.98 8.02
CA SER A 80 -31.83 1.29 9.30
C SER A 80 -31.51 -0.21 9.20
N PHE A 81 -31.86 -0.84 8.08
CA PHE A 81 -31.51 -2.24 7.81
C PHE A 81 -29.99 -2.44 7.64
N ASP A 82 -29.32 -1.52 6.95
CA ASP A 82 -27.86 -1.49 6.82
C ASP A 82 -27.15 -1.41 8.19
N GLU A 83 -27.69 -0.61 9.12
CA GLU A 83 -27.18 -0.50 10.49
C GLU A 83 -27.37 -1.79 11.30
N GLN A 84 -28.50 -2.49 11.13
CA GLN A 84 -28.71 -3.77 11.79
C GLN A 84 -27.71 -4.83 11.30
N LEU A 85 -27.44 -4.91 9.99
CA LEU A 85 -26.42 -5.81 9.44
C LEU A 85 -25.02 -5.49 10.00
N LYS A 86 -24.67 -4.20 10.11
CA LYS A 86 -23.39 -3.78 10.71
C LYS A 86 -23.25 -4.16 12.17
N LYS A 87 -24.32 -4.00 12.96
CA LYS A 87 -24.32 -4.33 14.41
C LYS A 87 -24.01 -5.81 14.65
N HIS A 88 -24.46 -6.68 13.75
CA HIS A 88 -24.24 -8.13 13.82
C HIS A 88 -23.08 -8.60 12.93
N SER A 89 -22.18 -7.69 12.53
CA SER A 89 -21.01 -8.02 11.73
C SER A 89 -19.87 -8.64 12.54
N ILE A 90 -19.15 -9.57 11.93
CA ILE A 90 -18.03 -10.33 12.53
C ILE A 90 -16.91 -9.41 13.02
N LYS A 91 -16.72 -8.23 12.38
CA LYS A 91 -15.68 -7.27 12.74
C LYS A 91 -15.96 -6.49 14.03
N LEU A 92 -17.23 -6.22 14.36
CA LEU A 92 -17.60 -5.36 15.50
C LEU A 92 -17.59 -6.11 16.84
N ILE A 93 -17.87 -7.43 16.81
CA ILE A 93 -17.92 -8.26 18.02
C ILE A 93 -16.51 -8.57 18.55
N ARG A 94 -15.52 -8.74 17.67
CA ARG A 94 -14.11 -8.97 18.07
C ARG A 94 -13.49 -7.79 18.82
N SER A 95 -13.97 -6.56 18.60
CA SER A 95 -13.55 -5.36 19.35
C SER A 95 -14.21 -5.23 20.73
N SER A 96 -15.24 -6.02 21.04
CA SER A 96 -16.04 -5.89 22.27
C SER A 96 -15.66 -6.92 23.35
N GLN A 97 -14.81 -7.88 23.03
CA GLN A 97 -14.24 -8.85 23.97
C GLN A 97 -12.80 -8.45 24.35
N GLN A 98 -12.65 -7.38 25.12
CA GLN A 98 -11.46 -7.17 25.96
C GLN A 98 -11.89 -7.17 27.43
N VAL A 99 -11.24 -8.05 28.20
CA VAL A 99 -11.39 -8.34 29.64
C VAL A 99 -10.81 -7.16 30.47
N PRO A 100 -11.34 -6.84 31.68
CA PRO A 100 -10.96 -5.64 32.45
C PRO A 100 -9.55 -5.74 33.12
N PRO A 101 -8.96 -4.62 33.59
CA PRO A 101 -7.58 -4.57 34.04
C PRO A 101 -7.44 -4.93 35.53
N SER A 102 -6.51 -5.84 35.84
CA SER A 102 -6.00 -6.06 37.19
C SER A 102 -4.70 -5.28 37.42
N SER A 103 -4.80 -4.26 38.29
CA SER A 103 -3.86 -3.79 39.32
C SER A 103 -2.33 -3.99 39.16
N SER A 104 -1.62 -2.84 39.21
CA SER A 104 -0.34 -2.53 39.89
C SER A 104 0.73 -3.62 40.06
N LEU A 105 1.95 -3.30 39.60
CA LEU A 105 3.07 -3.02 40.51
C LEU A 105 4.20 -2.23 39.80
N ARG A 106 4.85 -1.42 40.61
CA ARG A 106 5.79 -0.33 40.32
C ARG A 106 7.17 -0.77 40.79
N THR A 107 8.19 -0.76 39.95
CA THR A 107 9.60 -0.66 40.40
C THR A 107 10.51 0.00 39.35
N THR A 108 10.97 1.19 39.75
CA THR A 108 12.22 1.92 39.52
C THR A 108 13.37 1.34 38.66
N ASN A 109 13.88 2.22 37.79
CA ASN A 109 15.30 2.56 37.50
C ASN A 109 16.39 1.48 37.64
N SER A 110 17.16 1.27 36.56
CA SER A 110 18.62 1.47 36.59
C SER A 110 19.26 1.41 35.20
N ARG A 111 20.16 2.36 34.98
CA ARG A 111 21.06 2.60 33.85
C ARG A 111 22.30 1.72 34.02
N LYS A 112 22.78 1.07 32.96
CA LYS A 112 24.21 0.73 32.81
C LYS A 112 24.60 0.51 31.34
N THR A 113 25.53 1.35 30.92
CA THR A 113 26.39 1.30 29.73
C THR A 113 27.44 0.21 29.88
N ILE A 114 27.65 -0.64 28.87
CA ILE A 114 28.94 -1.30 28.60
C ILE A 114 29.14 -1.40 27.08
N THR A 115 30.27 -0.83 26.65
CA THR A 115 30.96 -0.96 25.37
C THR A 115 31.61 -2.34 25.20
N SER A 116 31.56 -2.96 24.02
CA SER A 116 32.74 -3.60 23.39
C SER A 116 32.46 -4.04 21.96
N ALA A 117 33.47 -3.86 21.11
CA ALA A 117 33.54 -4.23 19.71
C ALA A 117 33.53 -5.76 19.49
N CYS A 118 33.05 -6.19 18.31
CA CYS A 118 33.62 -7.30 17.56
C CYS A 118 33.11 -7.22 16.11
N GLU A 119 34.04 -6.93 15.20
CA GLU A 119 33.87 -7.06 13.76
C GLU A 119 33.63 -8.52 13.38
N LYS A 120 32.66 -8.75 12.49
CA LYS A 120 32.66 -9.88 11.56
C LYS A 120 31.85 -9.52 10.33
N THR A 121 32.58 -9.28 9.25
CA THR A 121 32.17 -9.17 7.87
C THR A 121 31.43 -10.44 7.44
N VAL A 122 30.20 -10.30 6.95
CA VAL A 122 29.51 -11.35 6.19
C VAL A 122 28.86 -10.69 4.97
N ILE A 123 29.38 -11.07 3.80
CA ILE A 123 28.91 -10.73 2.47
C ILE A 123 27.56 -11.44 2.27
N ILE A 124 26.47 -10.70 2.05
CA ILE A 124 25.21 -11.27 1.58
C ILE A 124 24.67 -10.40 0.45
N SER A 125 24.49 -11.07 -0.69
CA SER A 125 23.95 -10.64 -1.97
C SER A 125 22.66 -9.81 -1.86
N SER A 126 22.68 -8.68 -2.56
CA SER A 126 21.61 -7.70 -2.69
C SER A 126 20.53 -8.20 -3.65
N ASN A 127 19.27 -8.29 -3.18
CA ASN A 127 18.09 -8.35 -4.04
C ASN A 127 17.25 -7.11 -3.76
N THR A 128 17.32 -6.14 -4.67
CA THR A 128 16.64 -4.84 -4.61
C THR A 128 15.17 -4.99 -5.01
N ILE A 129 14.24 -4.54 -4.17
CA ILE A 129 12.80 -4.45 -4.48
C ILE A 129 12.48 -2.99 -4.81
N ALA A 130 12.27 -2.68 -6.08
CA ALA A 130 11.90 -1.34 -6.55
C ALA A 130 10.39 -1.08 -6.44
N LEU A 131 9.99 0.03 -5.81
CA LEU A 131 8.60 0.45 -5.63
C LEU A 131 8.37 1.80 -6.30
N SER A 132 7.50 1.84 -7.31
CA SER A 132 7.12 3.06 -8.03
C SER A 132 5.71 3.53 -7.68
N LEU A 133 5.53 4.85 -7.68
CA LEU A 133 4.25 5.56 -7.59
C LEU A 133 3.94 6.16 -8.97
N SER A 134 2.76 5.92 -9.53
CA SER A 134 2.31 6.55 -10.78
C SER A 134 0.97 7.27 -10.59
N SER A 135 0.95 8.52 -11.07
CA SER A 135 -0.16 9.46 -11.11
C SER A 135 -0.82 9.44 -12.49
N SER A 136 -2.15 9.40 -12.50
CA SER A 136 -3.03 9.32 -13.66
C SER A 136 -3.30 10.69 -14.30
N THR A 137 -3.40 10.72 -15.63
CA THR A 137 -4.02 11.82 -16.40
C THR A 137 -5.00 11.24 -17.41
N THR A 138 -6.18 11.85 -17.43
CA THR A 138 -7.39 11.54 -18.19
C THR A 138 -7.25 11.81 -19.69
N ASN A 139 -7.91 11.01 -20.54
CA ASN A 139 -8.57 11.50 -21.75
C ASN A 139 -9.68 10.53 -22.20
N GLU A 140 -10.83 11.11 -22.51
CA GLU A 140 -12.04 10.51 -23.06
C GLU A 140 -11.84 10.10 -24.53
N TYR A 141 -12.45 9.00 -24.97
CA TYR A 141 -13.12 8.86 -26.28
C TYR A 141 -14.00 7.60 -26.32
N SER A 142 -14.92 7.60 -27.27
CA SER A 142 -16.26 7.01 -27.29
C SER A 142 -16.41 5.52 -27.66
N ILE A 143 -17.50 4.98 -27.10
CA ILE A 143 -18.25 3.72 -27.31
C ILE A 143 -18.22 3.14 -28.74
N ILE A 144 -17.89 1.83 -28.84
CA ILE A 144 -18.56 0.89 -29.76
C ILE A 144 -18.86 -0.41 -28.99
N THR A 145 -20.15 -0.76 -28.95
CA THR A 145 -20.72 -1.96 -28.32
C THR A 145 -20.48 -3.24 -29.12
N SER A 146 -20.08 -4.32 -28.44
CA SER A 146 -20.48 -5.68 -28.80
C SER A 146 -20.57 -6.57 -27.55
N LYS A 147 -21.73 -7.18 -27.37
CA LYS A 147 -22.11 -8.09 -26.27
C LYS A 147 -21.45 -9.47 -26.45
N GLN A 148 -21.37 -10.22 -25.34
CA GLN A 148 -20.93 -11.61 -25.12
C GLN A 148 -19.42 -11.68 -24.78
N THR A 149 -18.97 -12.01 -23.56
CA THR A 149 -19.19 -13.29 -22.87
C THR A 149 -18.80 -13.14 -21.38
N THR A 150 -19.76 -13.01 -20.48
CA THR A 150 -19.55 -12.85 -19.03
C THR A 150 -20.01 -14.11 -18.32
N GLU A 151 -19.07 -14.91 -17.78
CA GLU A 151 -19.35 -15.83 -16.65
C GLU A 151 -18.11 -16.52 -16.05
N GLN A 152 -16.89 -16.38 -16.60
CA GLN A 152 -15.70 -17.09 -16.07
C GLN A 152 -14.65 -16.24 -15.34
N THR A 153 -14.78 -14.90 -15.26
CA THR A 153 -13.69 -14.04 -14.76
C THR A 153 -13.92 -13.42 -13.37
N PHE A 154 -15.13 -13.49 -12.81
CA PHE A 154 -15.44 -12.88 -11.51
C PHE A 154 -14.81 -13.60 -10.29
N ASP A 155 -14.40 -14.86 -10.45
CA ASP A 155 -13.83 -15.66 -9.35
C ASP A 155 -12.31 -15.52 -9.18
N SER A 156 -11.60 -14.92 -10.15
CA SER A 156 -10.13 -14.84 -10.10
C SER A 156 -9.63 -13.78 -9.11
N CYS A 157 -10.38 -12.69 -8.90
CA CYS A 157 -9.90 -11.55 -8.11
C CYS A 157 -10.22 -11.66 -6.61
N ASN A 158 -11.30 -12.36 -6.23
CA ASN A 158 -11.67 -12.56 -4.83
C ASN A 158 -10.82 -13.64 -4.13
N ASN A 159 -10.29 -14.60 -4.89
CA ASN A 159 -9.46 -15.69 -4.35
C ASN A 159 -8.04 -15.26 -3.96
N ILE A 160 -7.59 -14.07 -4.36
CA ILE A 160 -6.27 -13.54 -3.98
C ILE A 160 -6.28 -12.97 -2.55
N PHE A 161 -7.45 -12.50 -2.06
CA PHE A 161 -7.56 -11.90 -0.73
C PHE A 161 -7.74 -12.94 0.38
N THR A 162 -8.28 -14.13 0.06
CA THR A 162 -8.59 -15.20 1.03
C THR A 162 -7.38 -16.06 1.41
N VAL A 163 -6.31 -16.07 0.62
CA VAL A 163 -5.08 -16.85 0.89
C VAL A 163 -4.19 -16.22 1.98
N LEU A 164 -4.61 -15.10 2.58
CA LEU A 164 -3.88 -14.42 3.66
C LEU A 164 -4.61 -14.44 5.00
N ASP A 165 -5.49 -15.43 5.23
CA ASP A 165 -5.97 -15.76 6.58
C ASP A 165 -4.95 -16.66 7.32
N GLU A 166 -4.80 -16.44 8.61
CA GLU A 166 -3.67 -16.87 9.44
C GLU A 166 -3.67 -18.36 9.83
N SER A 167 -4.44 -19.17 9.13
CA SER A 167 -4.57 -20.61 9.36
C SER A 167 -4.50 -21.37 8.05
N GLN A 168 -3.68 -22.43 8.01
CA GLN A 168 -3.49 -23.39 6.90
C GLN A 168 -2.35 -23.07 5.92
N LEU A 169 -1.10 -23.31 6.36
CA LEU A 169 -0.06 -23.86 5.49
C LEU A 169 0.41 -25.19 6.12
N PRO A 170 0.46 -26.30 5.35
CA PRO A 170 0.72 -27.63 5.88
C PRO A 170 2.18 -27.76 6.34
N ASN A 171 2.35 -28.14 7.60
CA ASN A 171 3.64 -28.35 8.25
C ASN A 171 4.18 -29.74 7.85
N LYS A 172 4.93 -29.82 6.74
CA LYS A 172 5.82 -30.97 6.50
C LYS A 172 7.23 -30.59 6.94
N ASN A 173 7.66 -31.12 8.08
CA ASN A 173 8.90 -31.90 8.22
C ASN A 173 9.26 -32.17 9.70
N THR A 174 9.27 -33.47 10.00
CA THR A 174 10.28 -34.22 10.77
C THR A 174 10.74 -33.66 12.12
N GLU A 175 10.17 -34.26 13.17
CA GLU A 175 10.69 -34.21 14.54
C GLU A 175 12.07 -34.90 14.61
N SER A 176 13.09 -34.13 14.97
CA SER A 176 14.32 -34.66 15.57
C SER A 176 14.33 -34.24 17.04
N LYS A 177 14.05 -35.21 17.92
CA LYS A 177 14.22 -35.08 19.38
C LYS A 177 15.69 -34.76 19.68
N ILE A 178 15.94 -33.63 20.35
CA ILE A 178 17.14 -33.45 21.18
C ILE A 178 16.68 -33.11 22.59
N THR A 179 17.20 -33.93 23.49
CA THR A 179 16.93 -34.07 24.92
C THR A 179 17.37 -32.84 25.72
N THR A 180 16.67 -32.65 26.84
CA THR A 180 16.81 -31.63 27.90
C THR A 180 18.24 -31.20 28.24
N ASN A 181 18.45 -29.90 28.45
CA ASN A 181 18.92 -29.36 29.75
C ASN A 181 19.03 -27.81 29.74
N THR A 182 18.51 -27.22 30.81
CA THR A 182 18.84 -25.92 31.43
C THR A 182 19.16 -24.74 30.51
N VAL A 183 18.17 -23.89 30.22
CA VAL A 183 18.41 -22.69 29.41
C VAL A 183 17.73 -21.43 29.97
N ASN A 184 18.59 -20.46 30.27
CA ASN A 184 18.35 -19.05 30.56
C ASN A 184 17.23 -18.42 29.72
N SER A 185 16.39 -17.59 30.35
CA SER A 185 15.31 -16.80 29.74
C SER A 185 15.71 -15.98 28.50
N ASN A 186 17.01 -15.72 28.31
CA ASN A 186 17.55 -15.00 27.15
C ASN A 186 17.48 -15.82 25.85
N ASN A 187 17.74 -17.13 25.88
CA ASN A 187 17.73 -17.94 24.65
C ASN A 187 16.31 -18.22 24.16
N GLU A 188 15.32 -18.28 25.06
CA GLU A 188 13.92 -18.46 24.67
C GLU A 188 13.39 -17.23 23.89
N TYR A 189 13.81 -16.03 24.30
CA TYR A 189 13.50 -14.79 23.58
C TYR A 189 14.14 -14.74 22.20
N GLU A 190 15.42 -15.13 22.08
CA GLU A 190 16.13 -15.19 20.80
C GLU A 190 15.50 -16.19 19.84
N ILE A 191 15.17 -17.40 20.31
CA ILE A 191 14.47 -18.42 19.50
C ILE A 191 13.09 -17.92 19.04
N LYS A 192 12.34 -17.23 19.91
CA LYS A 192 11.04 -16.63 19.55
C LYS A 192 11.20 -15.53 18.50
N GLN A 193 12.24 -14.71 18.61
CA GLN A 193 12.51 -13.64 17.63
C GLN A 193 12.95 -14.21 16.28
N GLU A 194 13.82 -15.22 16.27
CA GLU A 194 14.26 -15.87 15.05
C GLU A 194 13.11 -16.56 14.31
N LYS A 195 12.18 -17.19 15.04
CA LYS A 195 10.94 -17.73 14.47
C LYS A 195 10.07 -16.64 13.84
N LYS A 196 9.96 -15.47 14.48
CA LYS A 196 9.23 -14.31 13.93
C LYS A 196 9.88 -13.78 12.67
N ILE A 197 11.21 -13.65 12.65
CA ILE A 197 11.98 -13.23 11.47
C ILE A 197 11.72 -14.20 10.31
N ARG A 198 11.87 -15.51 10.53
CA ARG A 198 11.59 -16.53 9.50
C ARG A 198 10.16 -16.49 8.99
N LYS A 199 9.16 -16.25 9.87
CA LYS A 199 7.75 -16.10 9.45
C LYS A 199 7.57 -14.87 8.55
N LEU A 200 8.19 -13.74 8.90
CA LEU A 200 8.12 -12.51 8.10
C LEU A 200 8.82 -12.67 6.75
N GLU A 201 10.00 -13.29 6.70
CA GLU A 201 10.75 -13.55 5.46
C GLU A 201 9.95 -14.42 4.48
N ARG A 202 9.36 -15.52 4.97
CA ARG A 202 8.51 -16.40 4.15
C ARG A 202 7.32 -15.65 3.57
N ARG A 203 6.66 -14.82 4.39
CA ARG A 203 5.51 -14.04 3.96
C ARG A 203 5.90 -12.93 2.97
N LEU A 204 7.05 -12.28 3.17
CA LEU A 204 7.58 -11.30 2.23
C LEU A 204 7.90 -11.95 0.87
N ASN A 205 8.50 -13.15 0.87
CA ASN A 205 8.74 -13.92 -0.35
C ASN A 205 7.42 -14.30 -1.05
N SER A 206 6.40 -14.72 -0.29
CA SER A 206 5.07 -15.00 -0.84
C SER A 206 4.42 -13.76 -1.46
N LEU A 207 4.52 -12.60 -0.81
CA LEU A 207 4.02 -11.34 -1.35
C LEU A 207 4.76 -10.95 -2.62
N SER A 208 6.09 -11.10 -2.66
CA SER A 208 6.91 -10.81 -3.84
C SER A 208 6.50 -11.66 -5.04
N LYS A 209 6.30 -12.97 -4.87
CA LYS A 209 5.80 -13.85 -5.93
C LYS A 209 4.42 -13.44 -6.43
N MET A 210 3.53 -13.06 -5.52
CA MET A 210 2.18 -12.62 -5.88
C MET A 210 2.18 -11.32 -6.67
N ILE A 211 2.99 -10.35 -6.24
CA ILE A 211 3.17 -9.07 -6.94
C ILE A 211 3.68 -9.34 -8.35
N ARG A 212 4.70 -10.19 -8.51
CA ARG A 212 5.25 -10.56 -9.82
C ARG A 212 4.20 -11.20 -10.74
N GLN A 213 3.38 -12.12 -10.21
CA GLN A 213 2.30 -12.73 -10.98
C GLN A 213 1.23 -11.71 -11.44
N LEU A 214 0.96 -10.70 -10.61
CA LEU A 214 0.04 -9.62 -10.98
C LEU A 214 0.64 -8.68 -12.01
N GLU A 215 1.95 -8.40 -11.93
CA GLU A 215 2.68 -7.56 -12.88
C GLU A 215 2.83 -8.22 -14.25
N GLU A 216 2.99 -9.54 -14.30
CA GLU A 216 3.09 -10.33 -15.54
C GLU A 216 1.72 -10.67 -16.16
N LYS A 217 0.61 -10.41 -15.45
CA LYS A 217 -0.74 -10.73 -15.93
C LYS A 217 -1.22 -9.68 -16.94
N ASP A 218 -1.38 -10.10 -18.19
CA ASP A 218 -2.05 -9.30 -19.21
C ASP A 218 -3.54 -9.13 -18.86
N MET A 219 -4.05 -7.90 -18.99
CA MET A 219 -5.46 -7.58 -18.83
C MET A 219 -6.11 -7.25 -20.17
N SER A 220 -7.31 -7.80 -20.37
CA SER A 220 -8.18 -7.38 -21.46
C SER A 220 -8.72 -5.97 -21.20
N LEU A 221 -9.21 -5.30 -22.26
CA LEU A 221 -9.83 -3.97 -22.14
C LEU A 221 -11.03 -3.99 -21.19
N ASP A 222 -11.84 -5.05 -21.23
CA ASP A 222 -13.00 -5.22 -20.35
C ASP A 222 -12.58 -5.42 -18.88
N GLU A 223 -11.47 -6.11 -18.64
CA GLU A 223 -10.90 -6.26 -17.29
C GLU A 223 -10.33 -4.94 -16.76
N MET A 224 -9.75 -4.10 -17.63
CA MET A 224 -9.22 -2.79 -17.22
C MET A 224 -10.31 -1.83 -16.71
N GLU A 225 -11.53 -1.92 -17.25
CA GLU A 225 -12.66 -1.09 -16.79
C GLU A 225 -13.31 -1.64 -15.51
N ASN A 226 -13.36 -2.97 -15.36
CA ASN A 226 -14.16 -3.63 -14.32
C ASN A 226 -13.35 -4.23 -13.16
N CYS A 227 -12.02 -4.32 -13.28
CA CYS A 227 -11.16 -4.99 -12.30
C CYS A 227 -10.27 -4.01 -11.54
N ASP A 228 -10.23 -4.16 -10.22
CA ASP A 228 -9.37 -3.40 -9.32
C ASP A 228 -7.93 -3.97 -9.23
N LEU A 229 -7.44 -4.68 -10.27
CA LEU A 229 -6.17 -5.44 -10.21
C LEU A 229 -4.97 -4.57 -9.81
N TYR A 230 -4.80 -3.40 -10.46
CA TYR A 230 -3.73 -2.45 -10.13
C TYR A 230 -3.83 -1.90 -8.71
N LYS A 231 -5.05 -1.75 -8.17
CA LYS A 231 -5.25 -1.31 -6.78
C LYS A 231 -4.85 -2.41 -5.80
N VAL A 232 -5.14 -3.67 -6.13
CA VAL A 232 -4.71 -4.83 -5.36
C VAL A 232 -3.19 -4.95 -5.37
N GLU A 233 -2.57 -4.85 -6.55
CA GLU A 233 -1.11 -4.85 -6.73
C GLU A 233 -0.44 -3.75 -5.89
N SER A 234 -0.92 -2.51 -6.00
CA SER A 234 -0.45 -1.36 -5.20
C SER A 234 -0.59 -1.60 -3.69
N SER A 235 -1.71 -2.20 -3.26
CA SER A 235 -1.94 -2.53 -1.86
C SER A 235 -1.00 -3.64 -1.35
N LEU A 236 -0.70 -4.64 -2.18
CA LEU A 236 0.25 -5.70 -1.86
C LEU A 236 1.68 -5.17 -1.76
N LYS A 237 2.07 -4.31 -2.69
CA LYS A 237 3.34 -3.57 -2.67
C LYS A 237 3.52 -2.79 -1.36
N LYS A 238 2.51 -2.00 -0.97
CA LYS A 238 2.52 -1.26 0.31
C LYS A 238 2.69 -2.19 1.52
N ARG A 239 1.95 -3.30 1.57
CA ARG A 239 2.08 -4.30 2.63
C ARG A 239 3.49 -4.92 2.67
N ALA A 240 4.09 -5.20 1.51
CA ALA A 240 5.45 -5.70 1.43
C ALA A 240 6.46 -4.70 2.02
N CYS A 241 6.31 -3.39 1.76
CA CYS A 241 7.12 -2.34 2.39
C CYS A 241 7.00 -2.37 3.91
N ASP A 242 5.77 -2.35 4.43
CA ASP A 242 5.51 -2.32 5.88
C ASP A 242 6.13 -3.55 6.58
N MET A 243 6.04 -4.71 5.93
CA MET A 243 6.65 -5.94 6.42
C MET A 243 8.18 -5.89 6.40
N TYR A 244 8.77 -5.36 5.33
CA TYR A 244 10.21 -5.17 5.23
C TYR A 244 10.73 -4.21 6.31
N MET A 245 10.05 -3.08 6.54
CA MET A 245 10.37 -2.15 7.63
C MET A 245 10.35 -2.85 9.00
N ARG A 246 9.34 -3.69 9.24
CA ARG A 246 9.24 -4.46 10.48
C ARG A 246 10.35 -5.49 10.63
N LEU A 247 10.74 -6.14 9.54
CA LEU A 247 11.84 -7.10 9.52
C LEU A 247 13.18 -6.39 9.82
N ALA A 248 13.44 -5.24 9.20
CA ALA A 248 14.64 -4.43 9.46
C ALA A 248 14.73 -4.02 10.94
N GLN A 249 13.62 -3.59 11.55
CA GLN A 249 13.55 -3.29 12.99
C GLN A 249 13.91 -4.50 13.86
N LEU A 250 13.40 -5.70 13.52
CA LEU A 250 13.69 -6.93 14.28
C LEU A 250 15.14 -7.37 14.13
N LYS A 251 15.73 -7.20 12.94
CA LYS A 251 17.15 -7.49 12.67
C LYS A 251 18.09 -6.40 13.18
N LYS A 252 17.58 -5.27 13.69
CA LYS A 252 18.35 -4.07 14.07
C LYS A 252 19.20 -3.53 12.90
N GLN A 253 18.69 -3.67 11.68
CA GLN A 253 19.32 -3.16 10.46
C GLN A 253 18.72 -1.80 10.09
N SER A 254 19.47 -1.01 9.32
CA SER A 254 18.96 0.22 8.72
C SER A 254 17.77 -0.10 7.83
N THR A 255 16.78 0.79 7.80
CA THR A 255 15.66 0.74 6.85
C THR A 255 16.02 1.31 5.49
N SER A 256 17.24 1.85 5.33
CA SER A 256 17.71 2.39 4.06
C SER A 256 17.81 1.25 3.04
N THR A 257 17.18 1.45 1.89
CA THR A 257 17.18 0.51 0.76
C THR A 257 18.36 0.72 -0.18
N GLU A 258 19.37 1.50 0.24
CA GLU A 258 20.53 1.90 -0.59
C GLU A 258 20.13 2.62 -1.89
N ARG A 259 18.92 3.17 -1.91
CA ARG A 259 18.36 3.85 -3.07
C ARG A 259 19.14 5.13 -3.36
N ILE A 260 19.23 5.52 -4.63
CA ILE A 260 19.89 6.75 -5.05
C ILE A 260 19.31 7.99 -4.34
N LEU A 261 17.98 8.01 -4.10
CA LEU A 261 17.34 9.08 -3.31
C LEU A 261 17.67 9.08 -1.82
N ASP A 262 18.13 7.96 -1.26
CA ASP A 262 18.58 7.89 0.14
C ASP A 262 19.98 8.50 0.31
N GLN A 263 20.75 8.61 -0.77
CA GLN A 263 22.06 9.26 -0.75
C GLN A 263 21.94 10.78 -0.60
N PRO A 264 22.73 11.40 0.31
CA PRO A 264 22.70 12.85 0.50
C PRO A 264 23.20 13.58 -0.75
N VAL A 265 22.60 14.72 -1.05
CA VAL A 265 23.12 15.65 -2.05
C VAL A 265 24.28 16.40 -1.43
N THR A 266 25.47 16.26 -1.99
CA THR A 266 26.68 16.96 -1.53
C THR A 266 26.99 18.16 -2.44
N LEU A 267 27.44 19.26 -1.83
CA LEU A 267 27.93 20.45 -2.55
C LEU A 267 29.43 20.61 -2.30
N THR A 268 30.22 20.75 -3.36
CA THR A 268 31.68 20.87 -3.27
C THR A 268 32.13 22.32 -3.33
N GLU A 269 33.38 22.61 -2.93
CA GLU A 269 33.93 23.98 -3.01
C GLU A 269 34.06 24.48 -4.46
N THR A 270 34.06 23.58 -5.44
CA THR A 270 34.05 23.90 -6.88
C THR A 270 32.70 24.40 -7.39
N ASP A 271 31.63 24.16 -6.63
CA ASP A 271 30.26 24.47 -7.04
C ASP A 271 29.90 25.93 -6.76
N ILE A 272 30.25 26.39 -5.55
CA ILE A 272 30.06 27.74 -5.06
C ILE A 272 31.28 28.06 -4.19
N ASP A 273 31.87 29.23 -4.41
CA ASP A 273 33.13 29.69 -3.80
C ASP A 273 33.07 29.91 -2.26
N TYR A 274 32.00 29.48 -1.59
CA TYR A 274 31.74 29.73 -0.17
C TYR A 274 31.34 28.44 0.58
N PRO A 275 32.28 27.75 1.24
CA PRO A 275 32.03 26.45 1.89
C PRO A 275 30.96 26.49 2.99
N LEU A 276 30.86 27.61 3.72
CA LEU A 276 29.86 27.78 4.78
C LEU A 276 28.44 27.83 4.22
N ILE A 277 28.28 28.41 3.03
CA ILE A 277 26.99 28.47 2.32
C ILE A 277 26.67 27.09 1.74
N ASN A 278 27.67 26.38 1.21
CA ASN A 278 27.50 25.01 0.71
C ASN A 278 26.96 24.09 1.80
N LYS A 279 27.55 24.13 2.99
CA LYS A 279 27.10 23.33 4.12
C LYS A 279 25.67 23.67 4.55
N ALA A 280 25.34 24.96 4.64
CA ALA A 280 24.00 25.40 5.03
C ALA A 280 22.92 24.97 4.01
N LEU A 281 23.24 25.03 2.71
CA LEU A 281 22.37 24.58 1.63
C LEU A 281 22.23 23.06 1.59
N GLU A 282 23.34 22.33 1.77
CA GLU A 282 23.36 20.88 1.86
C GLU A 282 22.47 20.38 3.01
N ASP A 283 22.63 20.95 4.21
CA ASP A 283 21.81 20.64 5.38
C ASP A 283 20.32 20.91 5.11
N MET A 284 19.99 22.01 4.41
CA MET A 284 18.62 22.34 4.05
C MET A 284 18.00 21.29 3.11
N ILE A 285 18.70 20.93 2.03
CA ILE A 285 18.20 20.02 1.00
C ILE A 285 18.03 18.61 1.57
N ASN A 286 19.04 18.13 2.29
CA ASN A 286 19.04 16.76 2.83
C ASN A 286 18.02 16.60 3.97
N ARG A 287 17.74 17.66 4.72
CA ARG A 287 16.69 17.66 5.75
C ARG A 287 15.29 17.69 5.15
N THR A 288 15.04 18.58 4.18
CA THR A 288 13.69 18.78 3.63
C THR A 288 13.30 17.71 2.62
N LYS A 289 14.25 17.13 1.87
CA LYS A 289 14.04 16.15 0.79
C LYS A 289 13.15 16.62 -0.37
N TYR A 290 12.60 17.83 -0.31
CA TYR A 290 11.85 18.47 -1.39
C TYR A 290 12.75 19.43 -2.17
N LEU A 291 12.27 19.87 -3.34
CA LEU A 291 12.98 20.89 -4.11
C LEU A 291 12.69 22.25 -3.45
N PRO A 292 13.71 22.98 -2.97
CA PRO A 292 13.50 24.30 -2.36
C PRO A 292 13.02 25.31 -3.41
N SER A 293 12.28 26.31 -2.98
CA SER A 293 12.00 27.50 -3.79
C SER A 293 13.21 28.43 -3.83
N PHE A 294 13.21 29.40 -4.74
CA PHE A 294 14.23 30.44 -4.77
C PHE A 294 14.28 31.23 -3.46
N GLN A 295 13.13 31.50 -2.85
CA GLN A 295 13.06 32.24 -1.60
C GLN A 295 13.71 31.47 -0.44
N ASP A 296 13.50 30.16 -0.37
CA ASP A 296 14.14 29.30 0.65
C ASP A 296 15.67 29.37 0.55
N VAL A 297 16.20 29.33 -0.67
CA VAL A 297 17.65 29.45 -0.92
C VAL A 297 18.15 30.84 -0.53
N LEU A 298 17.43 31.90 -0.92
CA LEU A 298 17.81 33.28 -0.58
C LEU A 298 17.83 33.51 0.92
N ASP A 299 16.84 32.98 1.66
CA ASP A 299 16.77 33.13 3.10
C ASP A 299 17.91 32.39 3.81
N ILE A 300 18.32 31.22 3.32
CA ILE A 300 19.50 30.51 3.82
C ILE A 300 20.78 31.31 3.53
N VAL A 301 20.93 31.87 2.33
CA VAL A 301 22.11 32.69 1.98
C VAL A 301 22.18 33.92 2.89
N LYS A 302 21.08 34.66 3.07
CA LYS A 302 20.98 35.81 3.98
C LYS A 302 21.31 35.44 5.42
N LYS A 303 20.71 34.35 5.92
CA LYS A 303 20.94 33.88 7.28
C LYS A 303 22.42 33.52 7.49
N THR A 304 23.02 32.86 6.52
CA THR A 304 24.44 32.46 6.58
C THR A 304 25.36 33.67 6.48
N ASN A 305 25.06 34.64 5.61
CA ASN A 305 25.78 35.90 5.51
C ASN A 305 25.79 36.65 6.85
N ASN A 306 24.63 36.77 7.49
CA ASN A 306 24.48 37.43 8.79
C ASN A 306 25.17 36.65 9.93
N GLN A 307 25.07 35.33 9.93
CA GLN A 307 25.64 34.48 10.97
C GLN A 307 27.18 34.47 10.94
N TYR A 308 27.77 34.43 9.74
CA TYR A 308 29.21 34.34 9.55
C TYR A 308 29.88 35.66 9.16
N LYS A 309 29.12 36.77 9.13
CA LYS A 309 29.60 38.12 8.79
C LYS A 309 30.39 38.16 7.48
N LEU A 310 29.84 37.55 6.42
CA LEU A 310 30.48 37.49 5.10
C LEU A 310 30.41 38.84 4.36
N ASN A 311 29.62 39.80 4.87
CA ASN A 311 29.49 41.18 4.39
C ASN A 311 29.06 41.29 2.91
N PHE A 312 28.23 40.36 2.42
CA PHE A 312 27.64 40.50 1.09
C PHE A 312 26.64 41.65 1.04
N SER A 313 26.67 42.40 -0.07
CA SER A 313 25.60 43.33 -0.44
C SER A 313 24.33 42.56 -0.81
N ILE A 314 23.17 43.20 -0.71
CA ILE A 314 21.86 42.63 -1.04
C ILE A 314 21.84 42.07 -2.48
N ASP A 315 22.50 42.75 -3.42
CA ASP A 315 22.55 42.29 -4.82
C ASP A 315 23.46 41.05 -4.97
N ALA A 316 24.59 41.04 -4.26
CA ALA A 316 25.49 39.88 -4.23
C ALA A 316 24.81 38.65 -3.60
N GLU A 317 24.00 38.83 -2.55
CA GLU A 317 23.18 37.76 -1.97
C GLU A 317 22.20 37.18 -2.98
N LYS A 318 21.51 38.03 -3.75
CA LYS A 318 20.55 37.61 -4.79
C LYS A 318 21.24 36.86 -5.93
N ASP A 319 22.38 37.35 -6.39
CA ASP A 319 23.16 36.69 -7.43
C ASP A 319 23.66 35.32 -6.97
N LEU A 320 24.18 35.25 -5.75
CA LEU A 320 24.64 34.01 -5.15
C LEU A 320 23.50 33.02 -4.94
N ALA A 321 22.35 33.48 -4.45
CA ALA A 321 21.14 32.66 -4.32
C ALA A 321 20.67 32.15 -5.68
N THR A 322 20.74 32.96 -6.74
CA THR A 322 20.35 32.56 -8.10
C THR A 322 21.25 31.46 -8.65
N LYS A 323 22.57 31.60 -8.48
CA LYS A 323 23.55 30.57 -8.87
C LYS A 323 23.31 29.28 -8.08
N SER A 324 23.20 29.40 -6.76
CA SER A 324 22.97 28.27 -5.84
C SER A 324 21.68 27.53 -6.18
N PHE A 325 20.59 28.25 -6.41
CA PHE A 325 19.29 27.68 -6.77
C PHE A 325 19.35 26.87 -8.06
N LYS A 326 19.97 27.40 -9.13
CA LYS A 326 20.13 26.68 -10.40
C LYS A 326 20.94 25.40 -10.23
N LEU A 327 22.05 25.47 -9.49
CA LEU A 327 22.92 24.34 -9.25
C LEU A 327 22.22 23.24 -8.43
N ILE A 328 21.61 23.61 -7.30
CA ILE A 328 20.86 22.70 -6.43
C ILE A 328 19.72 22.05 -7.23
N GLY A 329 18.98 22.85 -7.98
CA GLY A 329 17.90 22.37 -8.83
C GLY A 329 18.38 21.33 -9.83
N LYS A 330 19.54 21.58 -10.47
CA LYS A 330 20.18 20.61 -11.37
C LYS A 330 20.57 19.34 -10.63
N LYS A 331 21.30 19.41 -9.52
CA LYS A 331 21.72 18.22 -8.75
C LYS A 331 20.54 17.38 -8.24
N VAL A 332 19.50 18.02 -7.71
CA VAL A 332 18.29 17.33 -7.25
C VAL A 332 17.55 16.67 -8.41
N LYS A 333 17.45 17.36 -9.56
CA LYS A 333 16.84 16.81 -10.78
C LYS A 333 17.63 15.61 -11.30
N ASP A 334 18.95 15.74 -11.43
CA ASP A 334 19.83 14.69 -11.94
C ASP A 334 19.76 13.46 -11.04
N ARG A 335 19.75 13.64 -9.70
CA ARG A 335 19.56 12.56 -8.74
C ARG A 335 18.21 11.86 -8.88
N ARG A 336 17.12 12.62 -9.04
CA ARG A 336 15.77 12.05 -9.27
C ARG A 336 15.67 11.32 -10.59
N MET A 337 16.32 11.83 -11.64
CA MET A 337 16.35 11.18 -12.95
C MET A 337 17.16 9.89 -12.90
N ALA A 338 18.32 9.89 -12.24
CA ALA A 338 19.13 8.69 -12.03
C ALA A 338 18.36 7.62 -11.25
N ASP A 339 17.67 8.00 -10.18
CA ASP A 339 16.81 7.11 -9.41
C ASP A 339 15.64 6.54 -10.22
N PHE A 340 14.97 7.40 -10.99
CA PHE A 340 13.90 6.97 -11.89
C PHE A 340 14.42 5.97 -12.92
N ASN A 341 15.55 6.27 -13.55
CA ASN A 341 16.18 5.40 -14.54
C ASN A 341 16.58 4.06 -13.93
N ASP A 342 17.22 4.05 -12.76
CA ASP A 342 17.58 2.82 -12.04
C ASP A 342 16.35 1.94 -11.77
N ILE A 343 15.25 2.55 -11.29
CA ILE A 343 13.97 1.85 -11.09
C ILE A 343 13.41 1.33 -12.41
N MET A 344 13.44 2.13 -13.48
CA MET A 344 12.90 1.69 -14.77
C MET A 344 13.72 0.56 -15.39
N TYR A 345 15.05 0.63 -15.30
CA TYR A 345 15.93 -0.43 -15.80
C TYR A 345 15.81 -1.72 -15.00
N SER A 346 15.53 -1.63 -13.68
CA SER A 346 15.30 -2.83 -12.85
C SER A 346 14.09 -3.68 -13.29
N ARG A 347 13.20 -3.12 -14.13
CA ARG A 347 12.04 -3.84 -14.69
C ARG A 347 12.34 -4.54 -16.00
N LEU A 348 13.47 -4.24 -16.63
CA LEU A 348 13.85 -4.90 -17.86
C LEU A 348 14.42 -6.29 -17.54
N PRO A 349 14.18 -7.29 -18.41
CA PRO A 349 14.91 -8.55 -18.34
C PRO A 349 16.42 -8.31 -18.40
N GLU A 350 17.20 -9.10 -17.67
CA GLU A 350 18.68 -8.99 -17.65
C GLU A 350 19.31 -9.09 -19.07
N ASN A 351 18.60 -9.71 -20.02
CA ASN A 351 19.03 -9.91 -21.41
C ASN A 351 18.26 -9.02 -22.40
N PHE A 352 17.79 -7.85 -21.99
CA PHE A 352 17.06 -6.95 -22.88
C PHE A 352 18.00 -6.30 -23.91
N GLU A 353 18.05 -6.86 -25.12
CA GLU A 353 18.75 -6.25 -26.26
C GLU A 353 17.86 -5.21 -26.94
N TYR A 354 18.41 -4.01 -27.18
CA TYR A 354 17.71 -2.98 -27.93
C TYR A 354 17.55 -3.42 -29.40
N ILE A 355 16.31 -3.41 -29.88
CA ILE A 355 15.96 -3.64 -31.29
C ILE A 355 16.32 -2.39 -32.11
N PHE A 356 17.60 -2.07 -32.24
CA PHE A 356 18.08 -1.15 -33.29
C PHE A 356 18.32 -1.88 -34.61
N ALA A 357 18.18 -3.21 -34.63
CA ALA A 357 18.41 -4.04 -35.82
C ALA A 357 17.27 -3.98 -36.85
N ASN A 358 16.06 -3.56 -36.46
CA ASN A 358 14.93 -3.48 -37.39
C ASN A 358 14.83 -2.07 -38.01
N LYS A 359 15.47 -1.93 -39.18
CA LYS A 359 15.56 -0.67 -39.93
C LYS A 359 14.18 -0.12 -40.31
N ASP A 360 13.19 -0.98 -40.53
CA ASP A 360 11.82 -0.57 -40.88
C ASP A 360 11.07 0.00 -39.68
N LEU A 361 11.26 -0.57 -38.49
CA LEU A 361 10.70 -0.03 -37.25
C LEU A 361 11.34 1.32 -36.89
N PHE A 362 12.65 1.44 -37.07
CA PHE A 362 13.36 2.72 -36.89
C PHE A 362 12.81 3.80 -37.83
N LEU A 363 12.65 3.47 -39.12
CA LEU A 363 12.11 4.39 -40.12
C LEU A 363 10.65 4.78 -39.83
N PHE A 364 9.84 3.83 -39.34
CA PHE A 364 8.47 4.10 -38.90
C PHE A 364 8.43 5.08 -37.73
N LEU A 365 9.24 4.87 -36.70
CA LEU A 365 9.29 5.73 -35.51
C LEU A 365 9.86 7.12 -35.83
N THR A 366 10.91 7.23 -36.65
CA THR A 366 11.50 8.54 -37.00
C THR A 366 10.58 9.38 -37.90
N ASN A 367 9.82 8.74 -38.80
CA ASN A 367 8.87 9.44 -39.67
C ASN A 367 7.62 9.93 -38.92
N TYR A 368 7.19 9.25 -37.84
CA TYR A 368 6.01 9.66 -37.06
C TYR A 368 6.30 10.75 -36.00
N PHE A 369 7.54 10.81 -35.50
CA PHE A 369 7.93 11.77 -34.45
C PHE A 369 8.71 12.99 -34.96
N SER A 370 8.90 13.13 -36.28
CA SER A 370 9.42 14.35 -36.89
C SER A 370 8.28 15.36 -37.11
N PHE A 371 7.97 16.16 -36.08
CA PHE A 371 7.13 17.36 -36.18
C PHE A 371 7.95 18.62 -35.93
#